data_AF-A3KJF2-F1
#
_entry.id   AF-A3KJF2-F1
#
_cell.length_a   1.000
_cell.length_b   1.000
_cell.length_c   1.000
_cell.angle_alpha   90.00
_cell.angle_beta   90.00
_cell.angle_gamma   90.00
#
_symmetry.space_group_name_H-M   'P 1'
#
loop_
_entity.id
_entity.type
_entity.pdbx_description
1 polymer ?
#
loop_
_entity_poly.entity_id
_entity_poly.type
_entity_poly.pdbx_seq_one_letter_code
_entity_poly.pdbx_strand_id
1 'polypeptide(L)'
;MTEFLDGAVIPTGFDVPVDPLRQAAHYSGEPGCIAQARSFASLFLEQLRTEWCATIGPRADGAVLLVVSELITNADRHSKGPYILELEGTDATVAVTVYDSSGAVPERFPRDPERVGRHGLEIVHALTESVVVEHVPVGKRVRATIPLTEA
;
A
#
# COMPACT_ATOMS: atom_id res chain seq x y z
N MET A 1 -2.28 -53.84 -14.93
CA MET A 1 -3.34 -53.10 -15.64
C MET A 1 -3.88 -52.11 -14.64
N THR A 2 -3.32 -50.91 -14.62
CA THR A 2 -3.62 -49.86 -13.66
C THR A 2 -4.97 -49.26 -14.00
N GLU A 3 -5.94 -49.48 -13.13
CA GLU A 3 -7.26 -48.86 -13.18
C GLU A 3 -7.10 -47.37 -12.90
N PHE A 4 -7.45 -46.55 -13.90
CA PHE A 4 -7.60 -45.12 -13.76
C PHE A 4 -8.88 -44.86 -12.97
N LEU A 5 -8.73 -44.36 -11.75
CA LEU A 5 -9.83 -43.77 -11.00
C LEU A 5 -10.22 -42.46 -11.70
N ASP A 6 -11.38 -42.46 -12.35
CA ASP A 6 -12.12 -41.25 -12.74
C ASP A 6 -12.57 -40.53 -11.46
N GLY A 7 -11.60 -39.94 -10.76
CA GLY A 7 -11.84 -38.98 -9.70
C GLY A 7 -12.33 -37.72 -10.35
N ALA A 8 -13.65 -37.58 -10.49
CA ALA A 8 -14.27 -36.32 -10.85
C ALA A 8 -13.74 -35.23 -9.92
N VAL A 9 -12.82 -34.42 -10.44
CA VAL A 9 -12.36 -33.21 -9.79
C VAL A 9 -13.59 -32.32 -9.71
N ILE A 10 -14.20 -32.24 -8.53
CA ILE A 10 -15.20 -31.23 -8.25
C ILE A 10 -14.40 -29.92 -8.29
N PRO A 11 -14.61 -29.03 -9.28
CA PRO A 11 -14.03 -27.71 -9.20
C PRO A 11 -14.81 -27.05 -8.06
N THR A 12 -14.22 -27.05 -6.88
CA THR A 12 -14.72 -26.22 -5.80
C THR A 12 -14.52 -24.79 -6.27
N GLY A 13 -15.59 -24.21 -6.84
CA GLY A 13 -15.69 -22.78 -7.05
C GLY A 13 -15.68 -22.10 -5.70
N PHE A 14 -14.51 -22.00 -5.08
CA PHE A 14 -14.24 -21.08 -3.99
C PHE A 14 -13.78 -19.77 -4.64
N ASP A 15 -14.71 -19.15 -5.36
CA ASP A 15 -14.71 -17.70 -5.58
C ASP A 15 -15.26 -17.00 -4.32
N VAL A 16 -14.98 -17.57 -3.13
CA VAL A 16 -15.16 -16.86 -1.88
C VAL A 16 -14.03 -15.85 -1.86
N PRO A 17 -14.29 -14.54 -1.92
CA PRO A 17 -13.23 -13.57 -1.75
C PRO A 17 -12.63 -13.86 -0.38
N VAL A 18 -11.37 -14.31 -0.35
CA VAL A 18 -10.61 -14.27 0.88
C VAL A 18 -10.68 -12.82 1.35
N ASP A 19 -11.10 -12.59 2.60
CA ASP A 19 -11.09 -11.25 3.16
C ASP A 19 -9.70 -10.64 2.91
N PRO A 20 -9.62 -9.38 2.46
CA PRO A 20 -8.34 -8.78 2.16
C PRO A 20 -7.47 -8.80 3.42
N LEU A 21 -6.18 -9.12 3.26
CA LEU A 21 -5.21 -9.01 4.35
C LEU A 21 -5.16 -7.55 4.78
N ARG A 22 -5.44 -7.29 6.06
CA ARG A 22 -5.42 -5.95 6.65
C ARG A 22 -4.46 -5.90 7.82
N GLN A 23 -3.55 -4.95 7.79
CA GLN A 23 -2.65 -4.68 8.91
C GLN A 23 -2.51 -3.17 9.11
N ALA A 24 -2.32 -2.76 10.36
CA ALA A 24 -2.11 -1.37 10.72
C ALA A 24 -0.92 -1.21 11.67
N ALA A 25 -0.21 -0.09 11.53
CA ALA A 25 0.88 0.31 12.40
C ALA A 25 0.75 1.78 12.80
N HIS A 26 1.10 2.09 14.03
CA HIS A 26 1.06 3.45 14.58
C HIS A 26 2.49 3.98 14.74
N TYR A 27 2.67 5.25 14.40
CA TYR A 27 3.96 5.92 14.47
C TYR A 27 3.84 7.22 15.26
N SER A 28 4.82 7.44 16.14
CA SER A 28 4.90 8.64 16.98
C SER A 28 5.42 9.88 16.24
N GLY A 29 6.07 9.71 15.07
CA GLY A 29 6.82 10.77 14.39
C GLY A 29 8.27 10.90 14.89
N GLU A 30 8.76 9.94 15.67
CA GLU A 30 10.17 9.89 16.09
C GLU A 30 11.10 9.44 14.94
N PRO A 31 12.40 9.78 14.99
CA PRO A 31 13.37 9.34 13.99
C PRO A 31 13.33 7.82 13.78
N GLY A 32 13.25 7.39 12.51
CA GLY A 32 13.23 5.97 12.14
C GLY A 32 11.86 5.43 11.72
N CYS A 33 10.77 6.19 11.89
CA CYS A 33 9.43 5.76 11.48
C CYS A 33 9.34 5.36 9.99
N ILE A 34 10.06 6.05 9.09
CA ILE A 34 10.08 5.70 7.65
C ILE A 34 10.68 4.31 7.42
N ALA A 35 11.81 4.00 8.07
CA ALA A 35 12.46 2.70 7.94
C ALA A 35 11.57 1.58 8.50
N GLN A 36 10.95 1.82 9.66
CA GLN A 36 10.00 0.88 10.26
C GLN A 36 8.76 0.65 9.38
N ALA A 37 8.21 1.71 8.77
CA ALA A 37 7.09 1.61 7.84
C ALA A 37 7.43 0.80 6.58
N ARG A 38 8.65 0.98 6.05
CA ARG A 38 9.13 0.15 4.93
C ARG A 38 9.26 -1.31 5.33
N SER A 39 9.85 -1.61 6.48
CA SER A 39 9.96 -2.99 6.98
C SER A 39 8.58 -3.63 7.19
N PHE A 40 7.64 -2.89 7.75
CA PHE A 40 6.25 -3.32 7.92
C PHE A 40 5.60 -3.66 6.57
N ALA A 41 5.77 -2.81 5.56
CA ALA A 41 5.25 -3.06 4.22
C ALA A 41 5.93 -4.25 3.53
N SER A 42 7.24 -4.45 3.71
CA SER A 42 7.93 -5.64 3.18
C SER A 42 7.36 -6.93 3.77
N LEU A 43 7.18 -6.98 5.09
CA LEU A 43 6.59 -8.15 5.77
C LEU A 43 5.15 -8.40 5.32
N PHE A 44 4.37 -7.35 5.13
CA PHE A 44 3.01 -7.45 4.60
C PHE A 44 2.99 -8.06 3.19
N LEU A 45 3.88 -7.64 2.28
CA LEU A 45 3.97 -8.18 0.93
C LEU A 45 4.48 -9.64 0.92
N GLU A 46 5.38 -10.00 1.83
CA GLU A 46 5.78 -11.40 2.02
C GLU A 46 4.60 -12.26 2.44
N GLN A 47 3.81 -11.80 3.43
CA GLN A 47 2.63 -12.50 3.88
C GLN A 47 1.57 -12.64 2.77
N LEU A 48 1.36 -11.59 1.99
CA LEU A 48 0.41 -11.61 0.88
C LEU A 48 0.81 -12.64 -0.20
N ARG A 49 2.11 -12.84 -0.45
CA ARG A 49 2.60 -13.90 -1.36
C ARG A 49 2.35 -15.29 -0.79
N THR A 50 2.60 -15.49 0.50
CA THR A 50 2.59 -16.84 1.11
C THR A 50 1.20 -17.31 1.50
N GLU A 51 0.34 -16.40 1.96
CA GLU A 51 -0.97 -16.74 2.53
C GLU A 51 -2.14 -16.42 1.58
N TRP A 52 -1.99 -15.41 0.70
CA TRP A 52 -2.99 -15.05 -0.33
C TRP A 52 -2.58 -15.47 -1.75
N CYS A 53 -1.45 -16.15 -1.91
CA CYS A 53 -0.91 -16.57 -3.21
C CYS A 53 -0.80 -15.43 -4.24
N ALA A 54 -0.65 -14.18 -3.78
CA ALA A 54 -0.63 -13.02 -4.67
C ALA A 54 0.62 -13.03 -5.55
N THR A 55 0.43 -12.83 -6.85
CA THR A 55 1.54 -12.65 -7.79
C THR A 55 1.95 -11.19 -7.82
N ILE A 56 3.08 -10.86 -7.19
CA ILE A 56 3.57 -9.50 -7.06
C ILE A 56 4.78 -9.30 -7.97
N GLY A 57 4.61 -8.48 -9.03
CA GLY A 57 5.69 -8.13 -9.93
C GLY A 57 6.80 -7.32 -9.23
N PRO A 58 8.07 -7.41 -9.68
CA PRO A 58 9.18 -6.65 -9.08
C PRO A 58 8.95 -5.12 -9.04
N ARG A 59 8.22 -4.59 -10.03
CA ARG A 59 7.84 -3.17 -10.07
C ARG A 59 6.81 -2.83 -9.00
N ALA A 60 5.82 -3.69 -8.77
CA ALA A 60 4.80 -3.49 -7.73
C ALA A 60 5.40 -3.53 -6.32
N ASP A 61 6.37 -4.43 -6.07
CA ASP A 61 7.08 -4.49 -4.78
C ASP A 61 7.77 -3.15 -4.45
N GLY A 62 8.60 -2.67 -5.38
CA GLY A 62 9.27 -1.37 -5.23
C GLY A 62 8.28 -0.20 -5.16
N ALA A 63 7.17 -0.28 -5.92
CA ALA A 63 6.13 0.75 -5.92
C ALA A 63 5.46 0.89 -4.55
N VAL A 64 5.05 -0.22 -3.91
CA VAL A 64 4.43 -0.20 -2.58
C VAL A 64 5.38 0.41 -1.56
N LEU A 65 6.65 -0.03 -1.52
CA LEU A 65 7.63 0.50 -0.58
C LEU A 65 7.90 1.99 -0.77
N LEU A 66 7.92 2.45 -2.03
CA LEU A 66 8.12 3.86 -2.36
C LEU A 66 6.89 4.69 -1.98
N VAL A 67 5.68 4.24 -2.31
CA VAL A 67 4.42 4.89 -1.90
C VAL A 67 4.33 5.02 -0.38
N VAL A 68 4.62 3.95 0.37
CA VAL A 68 4.68 3.99 1.83
C VAL A 68 5.69 5.03 2.32
N SER A 69 6.88 5.07 1.72
CA SER A 69 7.93 6.02 2.12
C SER A 69 7.49 7.47 1.90
N GLU A 70 6.88 7.76 0.75
CA GLU A 70 6.41 9.11 0.41
C GLU A 70 5.24 9.56 1.29
N LEU A 71 4.24 8.70 1.51
CA LEU A 71 3.09 9.03 2.36
C LEU A 71 3.49 9.22 3.82
N ILE A 72 4.38 8.39 4.35
CA ILE A 72 4.90 8.53 5.72
C ILE A 72 5.78 9.77 5.86
N THR A 73 6.62 10.08 4.86
CA THR A 73 7.40 11.33 4.84
C THR A 73 6.49 12.55 4.85
N ASN A 74 5.38 12.49 4.13
CA ASN A 74 4.38 13.55 4.12
C ASN A 74 3.70 13.69 5.50
N ALA A 75 3.27 12.58 6.11
CA ALA A 75 2.69 12.59 7.45
C ALA A 75 3.67 13.15 8.49
N ASP A 76 4.92 12.69 8.50
CA ASP A 76 5.97 13.15 9.41
C ASP A 76 6.21 14.67 9.29
N ARG A 77 6.34 15.15 8.05
CA ARG A 77 6.54 16.58 7.75
C ARG A 77 5.40 17.48 8.22
N HIS A 78 4.16 17.03 8.06
CA HIS A 78 2.98 17.90 8.21
C HIS A 78 2.23 17.73 9.53
N SER A 79 2.31 16.56 10.16
CA SER A 79 1.63 16.28 11.43
C SER A 79 2.58 16.21 12.63
N LYS A 80 3.89 15.97 12.41
CA LYS A 80 4.87 15.64 13.46
C LYS A 80 4.42 14.50 14.40
N GLY A 81 3.47 13.68 13.93
CA GLY A 81 2.88 12.57 14.68
C GLY A 81 1.76 12.94 15.67
N PRO A 82 1.00 11.94 16.14
CA PRO A 82 1.03 10.54 15.68
C PRO A 82 0.33 10.37 14.32
N TYR A 83 0.71 9.33 13.58
CA TYR A 83 0.05 8.93 12.34
C TYR A 83 -0.07 7.40 12.23
N ILE A 84 -1.02 6.95 11.42
CA ILE A 84 -1.36 5.53 11.25
C ILE A 84 -1.10 5.14 9.80
N LEU A 85 -0.44 4.00 9.59
CA LEU A 85 -0.35 3.32 8.30
C LEU A 85 -1.27 2.10 8.33
N GLU A 86 -2.19 2.01 7.38
CA GLU A 86 -2.96 0.81 7.10
C GLU A 86 -2.57 0.25 5.73
N LEU A 87 -2.36 -1.06 5.67
CA LEU A 87 -2.16 -1.82 4.44
C LEU A 87 -3.33 -2.78 4.29
N GLU A 88 -3.96 -2.76 3.11
CA GLU A 88 -5.01 -3.69 2.72
C GLU A 88 -4.60 -4.34 1.40
N GLY A 89 -4.66 -5.66 1.30
CA GLY A 89 -4.12 -6.41 0.17
C GLY A 89 -5.02 -7.54 -0.28
N THR A 90 -5.15 -7.69 -1.59
CA THR A 90 -5.76 -8.83 -2.26
C THR A 90 -4.72 -9.53 -3.14
N ASP A 91 -5.13 -10.52 -3.91
CA ASP A 91 -4.32 -11.12 -4.98
C ASP A 91 -4.02 -10.16 -6.14
N ALA A 92 -4.81 -9.09 -6.29
CA ALA A 92 -4.73 -8.14 -7.40
C ALA A 92 -4.17 -6.76 -7.03
N THR A 93 -4.40 -6.28 -5.81
CA THR A 93 -4.04 -4.90 -5.43
C THR A 93 -3.54 -4.78 -4.00
N VAL A 94 -2.79 -3.72 -3.72
CA VAL A 94 -2.46 -3.25 -2.38
C VAL A 94 -2.89 -1.80 -2.23
N ALA A 95 -3.72 -1.52 -1.23
CA ALA A 95 -4.06 -0.17 -0.82
C ALA A 95 -3.20 0.24 0.39
N VAL A 96 -2.51 1.37 0.23
CA VAL A 96 -1.72 2.03 1.27
C VAL A 96 -2.52 3.23 1.78
N THR A 97 -2.89 3.23 3.05
CA THR A 97 -3.65 4.32 3.67
C THR A 97 -2.86 4.94 4.80
N VAL A 98 -2.70 6.27 4.80
CA VAL A 98 -2.08 7.01 5.90
C VAL A 98 -3.07 8.01 6.48
N TYR A 99 -3.21 7.98 7.80
CA TYR A 99 -3.98 8.95 8.57
C TYR A 99 -3.01 9.84 9.34
N ASP A 100 -3.17 11.15 9.22
CA ASP A 100 -2.38 12.11 9.96
C ASP A 100 -3.24 13.29 10.42
N SER A 101 -2.79 13.98 11.48
CA SER A 101 -3.56 15.04 12.13
C SER A 101 -3.57 16.38 11.39
N SER A 102 -2.86 16.50 10.26
CA SER A 102 -2.79 17.75 9.54
C SER A 102 -3.96 17.90 8.56
N GLY A 103 -4.54 19.10 8.52
CA GLY A 103 -5.51 19.50 7.50
C GLY A 103 -4.86 19.88 6.15
N ALA A 104 -3.54 19.76 6.03
CA ALA A 104 -2.83 20.08 4.81
C ALA A 104 -3.06 18.98 3.77
N VAL A 105 -3.76 19.30 2.68
CA VAL A 105 -3.87 18.41 1.52
C VAL A 105 -2.49 18.29 0.87
N PRO A 106 -2.01 17.08 0.51
CA PRO A 106 -0.74 16.94 -0.18
C PRO A 106 -0.75 17.76 -1.48
N GLU A 107 0.18 18.71 -1.61
CA GLU A 107 0.26 19.55 -2.81
C GLU A 107 0.82 18.74 -3.99
N ARG A 108 -0.01 18.58 -5.03
CA ARG A 108 0.45 18.04 -6.30
C ARG A 108 1.17 19.15 -7.07
N PHE A 109 2.47 18.98 -7.26
CA PHE A 109 3.23 19.87 -8.10
C PHE A 109 3.25 19.39 -9.57
N PRO A 110 3.45 20.30 -10.54
CA PRO A 110 3.79 19.93 -11.91
C PRO A 110 5.19 19.28 -11.92
N ARG A 111 5.35 18.21 -12.72
CA ARG A 111 6.62 17.51 -12.90
C ARG A 111 7.72 18.50 -13.27
N ASP A 112 8.75 18.56 -12.44
CA ASP A 112 9.85 19.51 -12.55
C ASP A 112 11.16 18.81 -12.12
N PRO A 113 11.94 18.29 -13.07
CA PRO A 113 13.14 17.48 -12.76
C PRO A 113 14.23 18.25 -12.00
N GLU A 114 14.19 19.60 -12.02
CA GLU A 114 15.19 20.45 -11.36
C GLU A 114 14.81 20.78 -9.90
N ARG A 115 13.62 20.35 -9.46
CA ARG A 115 13.13 20.61 -8.11
C ARG A 115 13.76 19.68 -7.08
N VAL A 116 14.38 20.26 -6.07
CA VAL A 116 14.90 19.50 -4.93
C VAL A 116 13.77 19.21 -3.93
N GLY A 117 13.22 17.99 -4.02
CA GLY A 117 12.15 17.50 -3.13
C GLY A 117 10.73 17.91 -3.56
N ARG A 118 9.71 17.41 -2.84
CA ARG A 118 8.26 17.60 -3.12
C ARG A 118 7.69 16.83 -4.32
N HIS A 119 8.36 15.76 -4.76
CA HIS A 119 7.83 14.83 -5.77
C HIS A 119 6.94 13.73 -5.20
N GLY A 120 6.74 13.66 -3.88
CA GLY A 120 6.14 12.50 -3.24
C GLY A 120 4.78 12.14 -3.82
N LEU A 121 3.89 13.11 -4.01
CA LEU A 121 2.58 12.84 -4.61
C LEU A 121 2.67 12.57 -6.13
N GLU A 122 3.64 13.14 -6.84
CA GLU A 122 3.86 12.86 -8.27
C GLU A 122 4.28 11.41 -8.49
N ILE A 123 5.19 10.92 -7.64
CA ILE A 123 5.66 9.54 -7.63
C ILE A 123 4.51 8.60 -7.26
N VAL A 124 3.78 8.91 -6.19
CA VAL A 124 2.61 8.12 -5.76
C VAL A 124 1.59 8.03 -6.90
N HIS A 125 1.23 9.14 -7.54
CA HIS A 125 0.30 9.13 -8.66
C HIS A 125 0.81 8.37 -9.90
N ALA A 126 2.13 8.33 -10.12
CA ALA A 126 2.70 7.59 -11.24
C ALA A 126 2.70 6.06 -11.01
N LEU A 127 2.63 5.63 -9.76
CA LEU A 127 2.76 4.23 -9.34
C LEU A 127 1.44 3.60 -8.89
N THR A 128 0.36 4.38 -8.88
CA THR A 128 -0.95 3.97 -8.33
C THR A 128 -2.04 4.16 -9.37
N GLU A 129 -3.03 3.28 -9.34
CA GLU A 129 -4.25 3.43 -10.13
C GLU A 129 -5.12 4.58 -9.63
N SER A 130 -5.10 4.81 -8.31
CA SER A 130 -5.88 5.86 -7.68
C SER A 130 -5.21 6.39 -6.43
N VAL A 131 -5.42 7.68 -6.18
CA VAL A 131 -5.09 8.35 -4.93
C VAL A 131 -6.31 9.14 -4.49
N VAL A 132 -6.79 8.85 -3.28
CA VAL A 132 -7.94 9.50 -2.66
C VAL A 132 -7.44 10.24 -1.42
N VAL A 133 -7.81 11.52 -1.32
CA VAL A 133 -7.53 12.34 -0.14
C VAL A 133 -8.86 12.81 0.45
N GLU A 134 -9.09 12.48 1.70
CA GLU A 134 -10.32 12.82 2.41
C GLU A 134 -9.99 13.52 3.73
N HIS A 135 -10.73 14.58 4.04
CA HIS A 135 -10.71 15.13 5.39
C HIS A 135 -11.49 14.22 6.33
N VAL A 136 -10.90 13.94 7.48
CA VAL A 136 -11.55 13.22 8.59
C VAL A 136 -11.64 14.16 9.79
N PRO A 137 -12.50 13.90 10.79
CA PRO A 137 -12.74 14.85 11.89
C PRO A 137 -11.49 15.36 12.61
N VAL A 138 -10.40 14.59 12.60
CA VAL A 138 -9.14 14.91 13.30
C VAL A 138 -7.93 15.00 12.37
N GLY A 139 -8.13 15.29 11.08
CA GLY A 139 -7.04 15.48 10.12
C GLY A 139 -7.42 15.03 8.71
N LYS A 140 -6.59 14.18 8.11
CA LYS A 140 -6.86 13.62 6.78
C LYS A 140 -6.53 12.13 6.69
N ARG A 141 -7.11 11.51 5.66
CA ARG A 141 -6.80 10.18 5.16
C ARG A 141 -6.30 10.31 3.73
N VAL A 142 -5.12 9.75 3.45
CA VAL A 142 -4.59 9.60 2.09
C VAL A 142 -4.52 8.12 1.77
N ARG A 143 -5.26 7.68 0.76
CA ARG A 143 -5.30 6.28 0.31
C ARG A 143 -4.79 6.19 -1.12
N ALA A 144 -3.83 5.31 -1.35
CA ALA A 144 -3.23 5.05 -2.66
C ALA A 144 -3.35 3.56 -3.00
N THR A 145 -3.84 3.21 -4.19
CA THR A 145 -4.04 1.81 -4.61
C THR A 145 -3.06 1.43 -5.70
N ILE A 146 -2.29 0.36 -5.47
CA ILE A 146 -1.25 -0.16 -6.36
C ILE A 146 -1.71 -1.52 -6.91
N PRO A 147 -1.68 -1.74 -8.23
CA PRO A 147 -1.90 -3.07 -8.82
C PRO A 147 -0.66 -3.96 -8.62
N LEU A 148 -0.89 -5.25 -8.35
CA LEU A 148 0.17 -6.23 -8.09
C LEU A 148 0.76 -6.85 -9.35
N THR A 149 -0.03 -6.90 -10.42
CA THR A 149 0.38 -7.32 -11.77
C THR A 149 0.27 -6.14 -12.72
N GLU A 150 1.17 -6.07 -13.71
CA GLU A 150 0.97 -5.14 -14.83
C GLU A 150 -0.20 -5.64 -15.68
N ALA A 151 -1.00 -4.71 -16.23
CA ALA A 151 -1.93 -5.01 -17.31
C ALA A 151 -1.16 -5.32 -18.61
#